data_AF-A0A8X6M9W9-F1
#
_entry.id   AF-A0A8X6M9W9-F1
#
_cell.length_a   1.000
_cell.length_b   1.000
_cell.length_c   1.000
_cell.angle_alpha   90.00
_cell.angle_beta   90.00
_cell.angle_gamma   90.00
#
_symmetry.space_group_name_H-M   'P 1'
#
loop_
_entity.id
_entity.type
_entity.pdbx_description
1 polymer ?
#
loop_
_entity_poly.entity_id
_entity_poly.type
_entity_poly.pdbx_seq_one_letter_code
_entity_poly.pdbx_strand_id
1 'polypeptide(L)'
;MKVTLFFVVLCCFVAVSFAATKCTKQSDCKPDECCLELIFSKLAFCEPKYQPGQRCPDASIYKVENDLFKVACPCVGKYVCVKISSEKDARLRVEDQRHLRLSGGLAYY
;
A
#
# COMPACT_ATOMS: atom_id res chain seq x y z
N MET A 1 25.34 -14.81 -31.01
CA MET A 1 24.11 -15.37 -30.39
C MET A 1 24.08 -15.29 -28.85
N LYS A 2 25.23 -15.23 -28.14
CA LYS A 2 25.26 -15.06 -26.66
C LYS A 2 25.09 -13.62 -26.17
N VAL A 3 25.55 -12.64 -26.95
CA VAL A 3 25.51 -11.21 -26.59
C VAL A 3 24.08 -10.64 -26.60
N THR A 4 23.24 -11.10 -27.52
CA THR A 4 21.81 -10.73 -27.58
C THR A 4 21.03 -11.23 -26.37
N LEU A 5 21.36 -12.41 -25.84
CA LEU A 5 20.74 -12.96 -24.64
C LEU A 5 21.07 -12.13 -23.39
N PHE A 6 22.30 -11.65 -23.26
CA PHE A 6 22.68 -10.75 -22.16
C PHE A 6 21.93 -9.41 -22.22
N PHE A 7 21.79 -8.81 -23.40
CA PHE A 7 21.08 -7.53 -23.56
C PHE A 7 19.59 -7.62 -23.21
N VAL A 8 18.90 -8.70 -23.59
CA VAL A 8 17.48 -8.90 -23.27
C VAL A 8 17.27 -9.07 -21.77
N VAL A 9 18.13 -9.84 -21.10
CA VAL A 9 18.05 -10.03 -19.64
C VAL A 9 18.32 -8.71 -18.92
N LEU A 10 19.31 -7.92 -19.37
CA LEU A 10 19.65 -6.64 -18.75
C LEU A 10 18.53 -5.60 -18.91
N CYS A 11 17.84 -5.56 -20.05
CA CYS A 11 16.66 -4.71 -20.27
C CYS A 11 15.47 -5.08 -19.35
N CYS A 12 15.29 -6.36 -19.01
CA CYS A 12 14.22 -6.78 -18.10
C CYS A 12 14.47 -6.33 -16.64
N PHE A 13 15.72 -6.15 -16.22
CA PHE A 13 16.03 -5.71 -14.85
C PHE A 13 15.85 -4.19 -14.63
N VAL A 14 15.96 -3.35 -15.67
CA VAL A 14 15.88 -1.88 -15.51
C VAL A 14 14.45 -1.38 -15.27
N ALA A 15 13.44 -2.19 -15.62
CA ALA A 15 12.03 -1.86 -15.44
C ALA A 15 11.57 -1.88 -13.97
N VAL A 16 12.41 -2.33 -13.03
CA VAL A 16 12.12 -2.35 -11.57
C VAL A 16 12.78 -1.15 -10.89
N SER A 17 12.77 0.02 -11.53
CA SER A 17 13.14 1.27 -10.85
C SER A 17 11.91 1.83 -10.17
N PHE A 18 11.68 1.42 -8.92
CA PHE A 18 10.65 1.96 -8.02
C PHE A 18 11.05 3.38 -7.61
N ALA A 19 10.96 4.32 -8.54
CA ALA A 19 11.14 5.74 -8.25
C ALA A 19 9.85 6.26 -7.63
N ALA A 20 9.92 6.68 -6.36
CA ALA A 20 8.82 7.36 -5.67
C ALA A 20 8.33 8.51 -6.54
N THR A 21 7.20 8.29 -7.21
CA THR A 21 6.66 9.23 -8.18
C THR A 21 5.84 10.26 -7.42
N LYS A 22 6.12 11.55 -7.64
CA LYS A 22 5.29 12.61 -7.06
C LYS A 22 3.88 12.50 -7.62
N CYS A 23 2.88 12.62 -6.76
CA CYS A 23 1.48 12.55 -7.15
C CYS A 23 0.75 13.79 -6.64
N THR A 24 -0.34 14.15 -7.32
CA THR A 24 -1.28 15.18 -6.84
C THR A 24 -2.66 14.60 -6.56
N LYS A 25 -3.00 13.50 -7.23
CA LYS A 25 -4.27 12.77 -7.10
C LYS A 25 -4.04 11.28 -7.07
N GLN A 26 -5.01 10.53 -6.57
CA GLN A 26 -4.97 9.07 -6.53
C GLN A 26 -4.92 8.44 -7.94
N SER A 27 -5.46 9.12 -8.96
CA SER A 27 -5.40 8.70 -10.37
C SER A 27 -4.00 8.75 -10.99
N ASP A 28 -3.07 9.50 -10.38
CA ASP A 28 -1.70 9.62 -10.88
C ASP A 28 -0.87 8.35 -10.54
N CYS A 29 -1.32 7.57 -9.57
CA CYS A 29 -0.67 6.37 -9.09
C CYS A 29 -1.34 5.10 -9.65
N LYS A 30 -0.62 3.98 -9.60
CA LYS A 30 -1.15 2.68 -10.02
C LYS A 30 -2.28 2.20 -9.10
N PRO A 31 -3.13 1.26 -9.55
CA PRO A 31 -4.22 0.73 -8.73
C PRO A 31 -3.77 0.07 -7.41
N ASP A 32 -2.54 -0.44 -7.36
CA ASP A 32 -1.87 -1.02 -6.20
C ASP A 32 -1.08 -0.01 -5.35
N GLU A 33 -1.08 1.27 -5.74
CA GLU A 33 -0.41 2.37 -5.06
C GLU A 33 -1.44 3.39 -4.54
N CYS A 34 -1.05 4.16 -3.53
CA CYS A 34 -1.83 5.29 -3.03
C CYS A 34 -1.04 6.59 -3.12
N CYS A 35 -1.72 7.69 -3.40
CA CYS A 35 -1.10 9.00 -3.31
C CYS A 35 -1.06 9.45 -1.84
N LEU A 36 0.12 9.37 -1.23
CA LEU A 36 0.34 9.68 0.19
C LEU A 36 0.98 11.05 0.36
N GLU A 37 0.29 11.98 1.02
CA GLU A 37 0.84 13.27 1.44
C GLU A 37 1.55 13.12 2.78
N LEU A 38 2.83 13.52 2.83
CA LEU A 38 3.58 13.54 4.08
C LEU A 38 3.02 14.61 5.03
N ILE A 39 2.87 14.27 6.31
CA ILE A 39 2.29 15.18 7.31
C ILE A 39 3.13 16.46 7.47
N PHE A 40 4.46 16.34 7.32
CA PHE A 40 5.43 17.43 7.52
C PHE A 40 5.87 18.12 6.23
N SER A 41 5.35 17.72 5.07
CA SER A 41 5.71 18.31 3.79
C SER A 41 4.50 18.25 2.87
N LYS A 42 4.14 19.36 2.22
CA LYS A 42 3.06 19.39 1.18
C LYS A 42 3.43 18.60 -0.10
N LEU A 43 4.32 17.63 0.02
CA LEU A 43 4.73 16.73 -1.03
C LEU A 43 3.94 15.44 -0.86
N ALA A 44 3.33 14.99 -1.96
CA ALA A 44 2.68 13.71 -2.03
C ALA A 44 3.41 12.80 -3.02
N PHE A 45 3.51 11.52 -2.67
CA PHE A 45 4.18 10.50 -3.47
C PHE A 45 3.33 9.25 -3.58
N CYS A 46 3.47 8.53 -4.69
CA CYS A 46 2.89 7.21 -4.86
C CYS A 46 3.64 6.23 -3.95
N GLU A 47 2.93 5.73 -2.95
CA GLU A 47 3.41 4.70 -2.04
C GLU A 47 2.62 3.40 -2.29
N PRO A 48 3.26 2.22 -2.24
CA PRO A 48 2.55 0.96 -2.40
C PRO A 48 1.54 0.75 -1.26
N LYS A 49 0.37 0.21 -1.60
CA LYS A 49 -0.63 -0.19 -0.61
C LYS A 49 -0.15 -1.40 0.20
N TYR A 50 -0.69 -1.54 1.41
CA TYR A 50 -0.31 -2.65 2.28
C TYR A 50 -0.78 -4.00 1.72
N GLN A 51 0.16 -4.94 1.62
CA GLN A 51 -0.05 -6.29 1.10
C GLN A 51 -0.51 -7.24 2.23
N PRO A 52 -1.22 -8.34 1.90
CA PRO A 52 -1.65 -9.33 2.88
C PRO A 52 -0.49 -9.84 3.75
N GLY A 53 -0.73 -9.94 5.06
CA GLY A 53 0.27 -10.38 6.03
C GLY A 53 1.27 -9.30 6.48
N GLN A 54 1.29 -8.13 5.83
CA GLN A 54 2.09 -7.00 6.31
C GLN A 54 1.47 -6.37 7.56
N ARG A 55 2.31 -5.65 8.32
CA ARG A 55 1.82 -4.76 9.38
C ARG A 55 1.25 -3.52 8.72
N CYS A 56 0.04 -3.16 9.10
CA CYS A 56 -0.62 -1.94 8.66
C CYS A 56 -0.82 -1.01 9.86
N PRO A 57 -0.75 0.32 9.65
CA PRO A 57 -1.05 1.30 10.69
C PRO A 57 -2.56 1.41 10.91
N ASP A 58 -2.93 1.82 12.11
CA ASP A 58 -4.34 1.94 12.55
C ASP A 58 -5.07 3.14 11.90
N ALA A 59 -4.32 4.05 11.28
CA ALA A 59 -4.80 5.34 10.82
C ALA A 59 -4.41 5.62 9.37
N SER A 60 -5.33 5.35 8.44
CA SER A 60 -5.32 5.97 7.11
C SER A 60 -6.41 7.03 7.06
N ILE A 61 -6.06 8.29 6.80
CA ILE A 61 -7.05 9.37 6.69
C ILE A 61 -7.18 9.74 5.22
N TYR A 62 -8.33 9.42 4.63
CA TYR A 62 -8.65 9.83 3.26
C TYR A 62 -9.15 11.28 3.23
N LYS A 63 -8.54 12.13 2.41
CA LYS A 63 -8.99 13.51 2.20
C LYS A 63 -9.66 13.65 0.84
N VAL A 64 -10.98 13.76 0.87
CA VAL A 64 -11.83 13.92 -0.33
C VAL A 64 -11.48 15.21 -1.09
N GLU A 65 -11.19 16.31 -0.39
CA GLU A 65 -10.89 17.61 -1.02
C GLU A 65 -9.71 17.56 -2.00
N ASN A 66 -8.70 16.73 -1.70
CA ASN A 66 -7.46 16.65 -2.46
C ASN A 66 -7.26 15.29 -3.13
N ASP A 67 -8.23 14.37 -3.03
CA ASP A 67 -8.18 13.01 -3.60
C ASP A 67 -6.88 12.25 -3.23
N LEU A 68 -6.46 12.37 -1.96
CA LEU A 68 -5.20 11.79 -1.46
C LEU A 68 -5.32 11.26 -0.03
N PHE A 69 -4.38 10.39 0.33
CA PHE A 69 -4.28 9.81 1.67
C PHE A 69 -3.27 10.59 2.52
N LYS A 70 -3.55 10.72 3.81
CA LYS A 70 -2.60 11.21 4.81
C LYS A 70 -2.26 10.12 5.80
N VAL A 71 -1.06 10.22 6.36
CA VAL A 71 -0.52 9.33 7.40
C VAL A 71 -0.14 7.95 6.87
N ALA A 72 -1.05 7.28 6.18
CA ALA A 72 -0.83 5.94 5.63
C ALA A 72 -1.68 5.63 4.41
N CYS A 73 -1.18 4.72 3.56
CA CYS A 73 -1.95 4.14 2.47
C CYS A 73 -2.98 3.11 2.97
N PRO A 74 -4.09 2.91 2.24
CA PRO A 74 -5.00 1.82 2.51
C PRO A 74 -4.38 0.47 2.14
N CYS A 75 -5.03 -0.61 2.56
CA CYS A 75 -4.68 -1.96 2.12
C CYS A 75 -5.04 -2.18 0.64
N VAL A 76 -4.38 -3.13 -0.02
CA VAL A 76 -4.68 -3.46 -1.42
C VAL A 76 -6.10 -4.02 -1.56
N GLY A 77 -6.83 -3.59 -2.59
CA GLY A 77 -8.09 -4.24 -3.01
C GLY A 77 -9.13 -4.39 -1.91
N LYS A 78 -9.44 -5.64 -1.54
CA LYS A 78 -10.45 -6.03 -0.54
C LYS A 78 -9.84 -6.44 0.81
N TYR A 79 -8.54 -6.18 1.00
CA TYR A 79 -7.91 -6.45 2.28
C TYR A 79 -8.23 -5.33 3.26
N VAL A 80 -8.31 -5.66 4.54
CA VAL A 80 -8.54 -4.68 5.60
C VAL A 80 -7.53 -4.86 6.71
N CYS A 81 -7.22 -3.76 7.38
CA CYS A 81 -6.31 -3.77 8.51
C CYS A 81 -7.07 -4.21 9.76
N VAL A 82 -6.64 -5.31 10.37
CA VAL A 82 -7.34 -5.94 11.51
C VAL A 82 -6.45 -6.08 12.71
N LYS A 83 -7.02 -5.80 13.88
CA LYS A 83 -6.32 -5.95 15.15
C LYS A 83 -6.35 -7.42 15.56
N ILE A 84 -5.20 -8.08 15.48
CA ILE A 84 -5.06 -9.44 15.98
C ILE A 84 -4.76 -9.35 17.47
N SER A 85 -5.73 -9.67 18.31
CA SER A 85 -5.54 -9.78 19.76
C SER A 85 -4.86 -11.12 20.11
N SER A 86 -3.61 -11.29 19.71
CA SER A 86 -2.77 -12.32 20.31
C SER A 86 -2.24 -11.80 21.63
N GLU A 87 -2.36 -12.59 22.70
CA GLU A 87 -2.04 -12.30 24.11
C GLU A 87 -0.62 -11.71 24.37
N LYS A 88 0.24 -11.66 23.36
CA LYS A 88 1.64 -11.17 23.45
C LYS A 88 2.01 -10.04 22.48
N ASP A 89 1.12 -9.65 21.56
CA ASP A 89 1.42 -8.61 20.57
C ASP A 89 0.10 -8.13 19.95
N ALA A 90 -0.38 -6.96 20.36
CA ALA A 90 -1.48 -6.28 19.68
C ALA A 90 -0.95 -5.70 18.36
N ARG A 91 -0.87 -6.53 17.31
CA ARG A 91 -0.40 -6.12 15.98
C ARG A 91 -1.56 -6.07 15.01
N LEU A 92 -1.61 -4.97 14.28
CA LEU A 92 -2.48 -4.81 13.13
C LEU A 92 -1.86 -5.53 11.94
N ARG A 93 -2.65 -6.39 11.28
CA ARG A 93 -2.24 -7.08 10.05
C ARG A 93 -3.27 -6.92 8.95
N VAL A 94 -2.80 -6.99 7.72
CA VAL A 94 -3.65 -7.00 6.53
C VAL A 94 -4.22 -8.40 6.34
N GLU A 95 -5.55 -8.52 6.39
CA GLU A 95 -6.27 -9.79 6.22
C GLU A 95 -7.42 -9.67 5.20
N ASP A 96 -7.80 -10.77 4.55
CA ASP A 96 -8.90 -10.78 3.56
C ASP A 96 -10.22 -10.55 4.29
N GLN A 97 -11.01 -9.59 3.83
CA GLN A 97 -12.34 -9.27 4.35
C GLN A 97 -13.28 -10.49 4.44
N ARG A 98 -13.06 -11.54 3.62
CA ARG A 98 -13.81 -12.80 3.69
C ARG A 98 -13.47 -13.65 4.92
N HIS A 99 -12.23 -13.60 5.40
CA HIS A 99 -11.79 -14.35 6.58
C HIS A 99 -12.33 -13.72 7.88
N LEU A 100 -12.52 -12.41 7.92
CA LEU A 100 -13.05 -11.70 9.08
C LEU A 100 -14.49 -12.05 9.46
N ARG A 101 -15.34 -12.35 8.47
CA ARG A 101 -16.71 -12.82 8.76
C ARG A 101 -16.72 -14.14 9.54
N LEU A 102 -15.67 -14.94 9.42
CA LEU A 102 -15.53 -16.22 10.14
C LEU A 102 -14.87 -16.04 11.51
N SER A 103 -14.00 -15.04 11.67
CA SER A 103 -13.18 -14.86 12.88
C SER A 103 -13.69 -13.78 13.86
N GLY A 104 -14.75 -13.03 13.53
CA GLY A 104 -15.33 -12.02 14.44
C GLY A 104 -14.44 -10.80 14.71
N GLY A 105 -13.45 -10.52 13.86
CA GLY A 105 -12.56 -9.38 14.00
C GLY A 105 -13.22 -8.05 13.57
N LEU A 106 -12.99 -6.99 14.35
CA LEU A 106 -13.38 -5.62 14.00
C LEU A 106 -12.44 -5.08 12.92
N ALA A 107 -12.99 -4.75 11.74
CA ALA A 107 -12.29 -4.04 10.69
C ALA A 107 -12.41 -2.53 10.90
N TYR A 108 -11.30 -1.81 10.77
CA TYR A 108 -11.26 -0.35 10.82
C TYR A 108 -11.11 0.17 9.38
N TYR A 109 -11.94 1.15 9.00
CA TYR A 109 -11.99 1.79 7.68
C TYR A 109 -11.41 3.19 7.73
#